data_AF-A0A143PUR3-F1
#
_entry.id   AF-A0A143PUR3-F1
#
_cell.length_a   1.000
_cell.length_b   1.000
_cell.length_c   1.000
_cell.angle_alpha   90.00
_cell.angle_beta   90.00
_cell.angle_gamma   90.00
#
_symmetry.space_group_name_H-M   'P 1'
#
loop_
_entity.id
_entity.type
_entity.pdbx_description
1 polymer ?
#
loop_
_entity_poly.entity_id
_entity_poly.type
_entity_poly.pdbx_seq_one_letter_code
_entity_poly.pdbx_strand_id
1 'polypeptide(L)'
;MILRQPDCTICGMSPHRVTRRDFNATFVGSIAGLSTARPAFAQDTAARVDATRLQTTLMDLRRFGGTPAGGTHRLGYSTEDKQARLVVAGWMQEAGLVPATDLAGNLIGRRAGSTSGLPPIVFGSHIDSVPDGGSYDGNVGTMAAIEVARTLQDRRVTLRHPIEVAVWANEEGGLFGSRAVSGQFEETELAHVTSSGKTVRDGISFVGGDPARLGEARRDRGSVAAYLELHIEQGGILEAERVPIGIVEGIVGIRQWDVTVTGLANHAGTTPMDKRQDALLAAARFVDMVNRVVRATPGRQVGTVGRMQVSPGARNVVPGSVVCSLELRDLDAAAILRFYDAIRGEADRIGDATGTTFAYRELHVNAPAPSDPHMRSIIADAARALGLETKVMPSGAGHDAQAIAQLGPMGMIFIPSVGGISHSPKEFSHPTDIANGANVLLGAVMSADAI
;
A
#
# COMPACT_ATOMS: atom_id res chain seq x y z
N MET A 1 56.89 54.69 2.41
CA MET A 1 55.88 55.61 2.96
C MET A 1 55.17 54.83 4.08
N ILE A 2 55.64 54.83 5.34
CA ILE A 2 55.62 55.94 6.32
C ILE A 2 54.16 56.39 6.54
N LEU A 3 53.49 56.32 7.70
CA LEU A 3 53.73 55.79 9.06
C LEU A 3 52.31 55.48 9.68
N ARG A 4 52.04 55.04 10.93
CA ARG A 4 52.76 54.86 12.21
C ARG A 4 52.02 53.80 13.09
N GLN A 5 52.62 53.35 14.19
CA GLN A 5 51.91 52.98 15.44
C GLN A 5 52.15 54.10 16.50
N PRO A 6 51.53 54.01 17.70
CA PRO A 6 52.30 53.76 18.93
C PRO A 6 51.71 52.56 19.71
N ASP A 7 52.51 51.57 20.12
CA ASP A 7 53.43 51.52 21.30
C ASP A 7 52.68 51.25 22.62
N CYS A 8 52.78 50.04 23.20
CA CYS A 8 53.85 49.49 24.08
C CYS A 8 53.42 49.66 25.57
N THR A 9 53.71 48.81 26.57
CA THR A 9 54.97 48.11 26.91
C THR A 9 54.67 47.07 28.02
N ILE A 10 55.27 45.87 28.02
CA ILE A 10 56.18 45.26 29.04
C ILE A 10 55.76 43.78 29.23
N CYS A 11 56.56 42.75 29.49
CA CYS A 11 57.96 42.35 29.26
C CYS A 11 58.16 41.03 30.04
N GLY A 12 58.76 39.98 29.45
CA GLY A 12 59.52 38.94 30.17
C GLY A 12 58.78 37.74 30.81
N MET A 13 59.05 36.53 30.32
CA MET A 13 59.94 35.51 30.94
C MET A 13 59.86 34.13 30.24
N SER A 14 60.88 33.29 30.46
CA SER A 14 61.18 32.05 29.71
C SER A 14 60.37 30.81 30.14
N PRO A 15 60.38 29.70 29.36
CA PRO A 15 59.48 28.57 29.55
C PRO A 15 59.99 27.52 30.55
N HIS A 16 59.08 26.92 31.32
CA HIS A 16 59.35 25.68 32.06
C HIS A 16 58.53 24.50 31.52
N ARG A 17 59.25 23.43 31.13
CA ARG A 17 58.67 22.11 30.94
C ARG A 17 58.30 21.52 32.30
N VAL A 18 57.12 20.93 32.41
CA VAL A 18 56.79 19.96 33.47
C VAL A 18 56.27 18.69 32.79
N THR A 19 56.85 17.55 33.15
CA THR A 19 56.64 16.24 32.51
C THR A 19 55.64 15.37 33.26
N ARG A 20 55.18 14.29 32.61
CA ARG A 20 54.29 13.26 33.19
C ARG A 20 54.90 12.55 34.42
N ARG A 21 54.71 13.10 35.61
CA ARG A 21 54.49 12.40 36.90
C ARG A 21 54.29 13.44 38.00
N ASP A 22 53.61 13.01 39.06
CA ASP A 22 53.10 13.83 40.17
C ASP A 22 51.94 14.74 39.70
N PHE A 23 50.77 14.79 40.35
CA PHE A 23 50.51 14.63 41.79
C PHE A 23 49.14 13.95 42.03
N ASN A 24 49.13 12.75 42.60
CA ASN A 24 47.91 12.09 43.09
C ASN A 24 47.78 12.33 44.60
N ALA A 25 46.93 13.28 45.01
CA ALA A 25 46.34 13.29 46.36
C ALA A 25 45.24 14.38 46.52
N THR A 26 44.09 13.95 47.05
CA THR A 26 43.15 14.75 47.85
C THR A 26 42.37 15.91 47.19
N PHE A 27 41.17 15.59 46.70
CA PHE A 27 39.99 16.40 47.05
C PHE A 27 38.75 15.50 47.25
N VAL A 28 38.44 15.19 48.51
CA VAL A 28 37.14 14.61 48.89
C VAL A 28 36.23 15.78 49.22
N GLY A 29 35.21 16.02 48.39
CA GLY A 29 34.35 17.18 48.52
C GLY A 29 33.08 17.11 47.66
N SER A 30 32.04 16.50 48.22
CA SER A 30 30.63 16.85 48.00
C SER A 30 30.16 17.14 46.56
N ILE A 31 29.86 16.09 45.78
CA ILE A 31 28.81 16.17 44.75
C ILE A 31 27.61 15.39 45.25
N ALA A 32 26.68 16.10 45.89
CA ALA A 32 25.36 15.57 46.18
C ALA A 32 24.50 15.64 44.91
N GLY A 33 23.79 14.55 44.60
CA GLY A 33 22.46 14.65 43.99
C GLY A 33 22.34 15.20 42.56
N LEU A 34 23.24 14.86 41.64
CA LEU A 34 22.87 14.82 40.22
C LEU A 34 22.62 13.38 39.79
N SER A 35 21.50 12.84 40.27
CA SER A 35 20.86 11.71 39.61
C SER A 35 20.43 12.19 38.23
N THR A 36 21.21 11.85 37.20
CA THR A 36 20.75 11.93 35.83
C THR A 36 19.62 10.93 35.70
N ALA A 37 18.40 11.41 35.89
CA ALA A 37 17.20 10.65 35.63
C ALA A 37 17.27 10.18 34.17
N ARG A 38 17.62 8.91 33.97
CA ARG A 38 17.43 8.24 32.69
C ARG A 38 15.97 8.47 32.31
N PRO A 39 15.65 8.91 31.08
CA PRO A 39 14.27 8.95 30.66
C PRO A 39 13.67 7.56 30.88
N ALA A 40 12.50 7.48 31.50
CA ALA A 40 11.86 6.23 31.91
C ALA A 40 11.31 5.40 30.72
N PHE A 41 11.88 5.61 29.53
CA PHE A 41 11.54 5.01 28.26
C PHE A 41 12.80 4.46 27.58
N ALA A 42 13.54 3.62 28.30
CA ALA A 42 14.03 2.41 27.66
C ALA A 42 12.81 1.49 27.46
N GLN A 43 11.95 1.81 26.47
CA GLN A 43 10.81 0.97 26.13
C GLN A 43 11.33 -0.41 25.72
N ASP A 44 10.57 -1.44 26.09
CA ASP A 44 10.98 -2.83 25.92
C ASP A 44 11.04 -3.22 24.43
N THR A 45 12.22 -3.09 23.82
CA THR A 45 12.50 -3.47 22.43
C THR A 45 12.39 -4.99 22.20
N ALA A 46 12.15 -5.78 23.25
CA ALA A 46 11.74 -7.18 23.19
C ALA A 46 10.21 -7.36 23.07
N ALA A 47 9.44 -6.31 22.78
CA ALA A 47 8.06 -6.43 22.31
C ALA A 47 8.00 -7.32 21.06
N ARG A 48 7.24 -8.42 21.15
CA ARG A 48 7.04 -9.39 20.07
C ARG A 48 5.59 -9.87 20.07
N VAL A 49 5.05 -10.09 18.88
CA VAL A 49 3.73 -10.70 18.68
C VAL A 49 3.74 -12.20 19.00
N ASP A 50 2.59 -12.76 19.37
CA ASP A 50 2.45 -14.22 19.42
C ASP A 50 2.17 -14.76 18.00
N ALA A 51 3.24 -15.24 17.36
CA ALA A 51 3.18 -15.82 16.02
C ALA A 51 2.24 -17.06 15.92
N THR A 52 2.07 -17.81 17.02
CA THR A 52 1.18 -18.99 17.04
C THR A 52 -0.28 -18.56 17.11
N ARG A 53 -0.59 -17.58 17.96
CA ARG A 53 -1.92 -16.96 18.05
C ARG A 53 -2.31 -16.26 16.74
N LEU A 54 -1.37 -15.53 16.12
CA LEU A 54 -1.56 -14.91 14.81
C LEU A 54 -1.88 -15.94 13.73
N GLN A 55 -1.04 -16.97 13.57
CA GLN A 55 -1.26 -18.02 12.58
C GLN A 55 -2.59 -18.76 12.83
N THR A 56 -2.95 -19.03 14.09
CA THR A 56 -4.22 -19.67 14.44
C THR A 56 -5.40 -18.79 14.04
N THR A 57 -5.36 -17.49 14.38
CA THR A 57 -6.44 -16.53 14.05
C THR A 57 -6.61 -16.41 12.53
N LEU A 58 -5.51 -16.34 11.78
CA LEU A 58 -5.53 -16.31 10.31
C LEU A 58 -6.13 -17.58 9.69
N MET A 59 -5.78 -18.76 10.20
CA MET A 59 -6.36 -20.02 9.73
C MET A 59 -7.84 -20.19 10.14
N ASP A 60 -8.25 -19.63 11.27
CA ASP A 60 -9.64 -19.64 11.71
C ASP A 60 -10.52 -18.70 10.88
N LEU A 61 -9.99 -17.57 10.40
CA LEU A 61 -10.69 -16.67 9.48
C LEU A 61 -11.03 -17.37 8.15
N ARG A 62 -10.17 -18.28 7.67
CA ARG A 62 -10.42 -19.07 6.45
C ARG A 62 -11.68 -19.95 6.53
N ARG A 63 -12.20 -20.25 7.74
CA ARG A 63 -13.47 -21.00 7.89
C ARG A 63 -14.68 -20.27 7.28
N PHE A 64 -14.58 -18.96 7.10
CA PHE A 64 -15.61 -18.12 6.47
C PHE A 64 -15.25 -17.89 5.00
N GLY A 65 -15.85 -18.68 4.10
CA GLY A 65 -15.58 -18.63 2.65
C GLY A 65 -14.44 -19.52 2.14
N GLY A 66 -13.79 -20.33 2.99
CA GLY A 66 -12.71 -21.23 2.55
C GLY A 66 -13.17 -22.23 1.48
N THR A 67 -12.39 -22.37 0.40
CA THR A 67 -12.75 -23.21 -0.76
C THR A 67 -12.05 -24.58 -0.74
N PRO A 68 -12.63 -25.62 -1.38
CA PRO A 68 -11.98 -26.93 -1.52
C PRO A 68 -10.63 -26.88 -2.26
N ALA A 69 -10.39 -25.84 -3.07
CA ALA A 69 -9.16 -25.66 -3.84
C ALA A 69 -7.97 -25.13 -3.00
N GLY A 70 -8.17 -24.76 -1.74
CA GLY A 70 -7.14 -24.21 -0.85
C GLY A 70 -7.32 -22.74 -0.51
N GLY A 71 -8.14 -22.01 -1.28
CA GLY A 71 -8.30 -20.56 -1.20
C GLY A 71 -9.46 -20.09 -0.32
N THR A 72 -9.91 -18.86 -0.61
CA THR A 72 -11.06 -18.19 0.00
C THR A 72 -11.95 -17.57 -1.07
N HIS A 73 -13.26 -17.65 -0.87
CA HIS A 73 -14.30 -17.01 -1.66
C HIS A 73 -15.17 -16.21 -0.68
N ARG A 74 -14.67 -15.04 -0.27
CA ARG A 74 -15.32 -14.16 0.72
C ARG A 74 -15.49 -12.78 0.10
N LEU A 75 -16.38 -12.69 -0.87
CA LEU A 75 -16.62 -11.46 -1.63
C LEU A 75 -17.17 -10.36 -0.72
N GLY A 76 -16.79 -9.10 -0.96
CA GLY A 76 -17.31 -7.98 -0.18
C GLY A 76 -18.85 -7.95 -0.17
N TYR A 77 -19.40 -7.78 1.02
CA TYR A 77 -20.83 -7.83 1.31
C TYR A 77 -21.52 -9.20 1.08
N SER A 78 -20.77 -10.30 0.91
CA SER A 78 -21.34 -11.66 0.91
C SER A 78 -21.78 -12.10 2.30
N THR A 79 -22.46 -13.25 2.39
CA THR A 79 -22.84 -13.84 3.69
C THR A 79 -21.61 -14.24 4.50
N GLU A 80 -20.58 -14.73 3.82
CA GLU A 80 -19.30 -15.16 4.35
C GLU A 80 -18.50 -13.96 4.89
N ASP A 81 -18.49 -12.82 4.17
CA ASP A 81 -17.90 -11.56 4.65
C ASP A 81 -18.60 -11.09 5.93
N LYS A 82 -19.94 -11.02 5.91
CA LYS A 82 -20.72 -10.64 7.11
C LYS A 82 -20.48 -11.58 8.30
N GLN A 83 -20.37 -12.89 8.08
CA GLN A 83 -20.06 -13.86 9.14
C GLN A 83 -18.63 -13.68 9.67
N ALA A 84 -17.65 -13.45 8.79
CA ALA A 84 -16.28 -13.16 9.18
C ALA A 84 -16.20 -11.87 10.02
N ARG A 85 -16.84 -10.78 9.59
CA ARG A 85 -16.89 -9.51 10.34
C ARG A 85 -17.39 -9.68 11.77
N LEU A 86 -18.42 -10.52 11.99
CA LEU A 86 -18.94 -10.80 13.34
C LEU A 86 -17.89 -11.48 14.25
N VAL A 87 -17.12 -12.43 13.72
CA VAL A 87 -16.08 -13.14 14.48
C VAL A 87 -14.85 -12.26 14.69
N VAL A 88 -14.47 -11.49 13.68
CA VAL A 88 -13.39 -10.49 13.76
C VAL A 88 -13.70 -9.41 14.80
N ALA A 89 -14.95 -8.95 14.90
CA ALA A 89 -15.39 -8.05 15.96
C ALA A 89 -15.24 -8.68 17.37
N GLY A 90 -15.49 -9.99 17.51
CA GLY A 90 -15.18 -10.74 18.73
C GLY A 90 -13.70 -10.74 19.07
N TRP A 91 -12.83 -11.04 18.11
CA TRP A 91 -11.37 -10.98 18.30
C TRP A 91 -10.86 -9.57 18.63
N MET A 92 -11.49 -8.53 18.09
CA MET A 92 -11.23 -7.13 18.49
C MET A 92 -11.59 -6.88 19.96
N GLN A 93 -12.72 -7.39 20.45
CA GLN A 93 -13.10 -7.28 21.87
C GLN A 93 -12.14 -8.03 22.79
N GLU A 94 -11.71 -9.24 22.41
CA GLU A 94 -10.66 -9.99 23.11
C GLU A 94 -9.36 -9.18 23.19
N ALA A 95 -9.00 -8.47 22.12
CA ALA A 95 -7.86 -7.56 22.01
C ALA A 95 -8.02 -6.21 22.77
N GLY A 96 -9.07 -6.08 23.58
CA GLY A 96 -9.35 -4.89 24.38
C GLY A 96 -9.73 -3.66 23.55
N LEU A 97 -10.24 -3.87 22.33
CA LEU A 97 -10.79 -2.84 21.47
C LEU A 97 -12.32 -2.79 21.63
N VAL A 98 -12.91 -1.63 21.35
CA VAL A 98 -14.36 -1.46 21.19
C VAL A 98 -14.67 -1.47 19.68
N PRO A 99 -15.21 -2.58 19.12
CA PRO A 99 -15.59 -2.62 17.72
C PRO A 99 -16.89 -1.86 17.46
N ALA A 100 -16.95 -1.17 16.31
CA ALA A 100 -18.17 -0.62 15.74
C ALA A 100 -18.12 -0.73 14.21
N THR A 101 -19.29 -0.93 13.58
CA THR A 101 -19.44 -0.72 12.14
C THR A 101 -19.71 0.76 11.90
N ASP A 102 -18.97 1.40 11.01
CA ASP A 102 -19.21 2.80 10.61
C ASP A 102 -20.32 2.92 9.55
N LEU A 103 -20.69 4.16 9.19
CA LEU A 103 -21.76 4.41 8.22
C LEU A 103 -21.41 3.94 6.79
N ALA A 104 -20.12 3.69 6.49
CA ALA A 104 -19.65 3.12 5.23
C ALA A 104 -19.54 1.58 5.25
N GLY A 105 -19.82 0.93 6.39
CA GLY A 105 -19.73 -0.52 6.57
C GLY A 105 -18.35 -1.04 6.96
N ASN A 106 -17.37 -0.17 7.24
CA ASN A 106 -16.08 -0.57 7.78
C ASN A 106 -16.25 -1.04 9.23
N LEU A 107 -15.50 -2.06 9.65
CA LEU A 107 -15.46 -2.51 11.03
C LEU A 107 -14.21 -1.93 11.70
N ILE A 108 -14.40 -1.04 12.68
CA ILE A 108 -13.31 -0.32 13.37
C ILE A 108 -13.27 -0.73 14.84
N GLY A 109 -12.16 -1.32 15.29
CA GLY A 109 -11.88 -1.62 16.69
C GLY A 109 -11.04 -0.52 17.34
N ARG A 110 -11.65 0.34 18.16
CA ARG A 110 -10.96 1.48 18.80
C ARG A 110 -10.55 1.20 20.24
N ARG A 111 -9.35 1.63 20.65
CA ARG A 111 -8.91 1.68 22.05
C ARG A 111 -8.35 3.06 22.39
N ALA A 112 -8.75 3.60 23.54
CA ALA A 112 -8.33 4.92 23.99
C ALA A 112 -6.83 4.98 24.29
N GLY A 113 -6.20 6.10 23.95
CA GLY A 113 -4.86 6.45 24.39
C GLY A 113 -4.87 7.16 25.74
N SER A 114 -3.69 7.39 26.31
CA SER A 114 -3.52 8.11 27.58
C SER A 114 -3.69 9.63 27.44
N THR A 115 -3.60 10.18 26.23
CA THR A 115 -3.72 11.63 25.99
C THR A 115 -5.01 11.94 25.22
N SER A 116 -5.88 12.76 25.83
CA SER A 116 -7.14 13.18 25.22
C SER A 116 -6.90 14.11 24.01
N GLY A 117 -7.74 14.00 22.99
CA GLY A 117 -7.75 14.88 21.82
C GLY A 117 -6.71 14.56 20.73
N LEU A 118 -5.79 13.61 20.94
CA LEU A 118 -4.87 13.18 19.88
C LEU A 118 -5.60 12.36 18.78
N PRO A 119 -5.27 12.57 17.49
CA PRO A 119 -5.77 11.73 16.42
C PRO A 119 -5.24 10.30 16.56
N PRO A 120 -6.00 9.27 16.14
CA PRO A 120 -5.60 7.88 16.28
C PRO A 120 -4.46 7.48 15.34
N ILE A 121 -3.67 6.50 15.79
CA ILE A 121 -2.85 5.66 14.91
C ILE A 121 -3.78 4.57 14.39
N VAL A 122 -4.00 4.54 13.09
CA VAL A 122 -4.89 3.60 12.41
C VAL A 122 -4.04 2.52 11.74
N PHE A 123 -4.41 1.25 11.87
CA PHE A 123 -3.71 0.17 11.18
C PHE A 123 -4.63 -1.01 10.93
N GLY A 124 -4.40 -1.74 9.84
CA GLY A 124 -5.33 -2.75 9.36
C GLY A 124 -5.24 -2.92 7.86
N SER A 125 -6.26 -3.54 7.29
CA SER A 125 -6.41 -3.80 5.86
C SER A 125 -7.87 -4.26 5.62
N HIS A 126 -8.12 -5.15 4.66
CA HIS A 126 -9.41 -5.77 4.38
C HIS A 126 -9.49 -7.22 4.88
N ILE A 127 -10.68 -7.83 4.74
CA ILE A 127 -10.87 -9.28 4.86
C ILE A 127 -11.70 -9.88 3.72
N ASP A 128 -12.30 -9.08 2.85
CA ASP A 128 -12.89 -9.61 1.62
C ASP A 128 -11.81 -10.06 0.62
N SER A 129 -12.20 -10.91 -0.33
CA SER A 129 -11.32 -11.47 -1.36
C SER A 129 -11.96 -11.39 -2.75
N VAL A 130 -11.13 -11.45 -3.79
CA VAL A 130 -11.58 -11.87 -5.13
C VAL A 130 -12.27 -13.25 -5.12
N PRO A 131 -13.07 -13.58 -6.14
CA PRO A 131 -13.60 -14.93 -6.34
C PRO A 131 -12.48 -15.96 -6.40
N ASP A 132 -12.55 -16.96 -5.52
CA ASP A 132 -11.56 -18.04 -5.38
C ASP A 132 -10.12 -17.55 -5.18
N GLY A 133 -9.96 -16.41 -4.49
CA GLY A 133 -8.67 -15.85 -4.10
C GLY A 133 -7.91 -16.66 -3.05
N GLY A 134 -6.83 -16.08 -2.52
CA GLY A 134 -6.02 -16.71 -1.49
C GLY A 134 -6.58 -16.58 -0.07
N SER A 135 -5.72 -16.78 0.93
CA SER A 135 -6.07 -16.64 2.35
C SER A 135 -5.22 -15.61 3.08
N TYR A 136 -4.34 -14.91 2.38
CA TYR A 136 -3.33 -14.01 2.94
C TYR A 136 -3.54 -12.56 2.50
N ASP A 137 -4.00 -12.34 1.26
CA ASP A 137 -4.48 -11.05 0.73
C ASP A 137 -5.49 -10.39 1.69
N GLY A 138 -5.22 -9.15 2.11
CA GLY A 138 -5.86 -8.40 3.20
C GLY A 138 -5.74 -8.99 4.61
N ASN A 139 -6.03 -10.29 4.72
CA ASN A 139 -6.15 -11.04 5.97
C ASN A 139 -4.87 -11.01 6.81
N VAL A 140 -3.68 -11.05 6.20
CA VAL A 140 -2.41 -10.91 6.92
C VAL A 140 -2.34 -9.57 7.65
N GLY A 141 -2.71 -8.47 6.99
CA GLY A 141 -2.73 -7.13 7.58
C GLY A 141 -3.71 -7.02 8.73
N THR A 142 -4.96 -7.43 8.49
CA THR A 142 -6.02 -7.34 9.49
C THR A 142 -5.74 -8.22 10.72
N MET A 143 -5.29 -9.46 10.53
CA MET A 143 -4.99 -10.36 11.64
C MET A 143 -3.74 -9.93 12.42
N ALA A 144 -2.71 -9.42 11.74
CA ALA A 144 -1.55 -8.83 12.39
C ALA A 144 -1.91 -7.58 13.20
N ALA A 145 -2.80 -6.72 12.70
CA ALA A 145 -3.28 -5.55 13.43
C ALA A 145 -4.03 -5.93 14.74
N ILE A 146 -4.88 -6.95 14.69
CA ILE A 146 -5.52 -7.49 15.91
C ILE A 146 -4.48 -8.09 16.87
N GLU A 147 -3.48 -8.81 16.36
CA GLU A 147 -2.40 -9.36 17.19
C GLU A 147 -1.51 -8.28 17.82
N VAL A 148 -1.25 -7.17 17.12
CA VAL A 148 -0.59 -5.98 17.68
C VAL A 148 -1.43 -5.40 18.83
N ALA A 149 -2.74 -5.27 18.65
CA ALA A 149 -3.64 -4.80 19.70
C ALA A 149 -3.65 -5.74 20.94
N ARG A 150 -3.69 -7.07 20.73
CA ARG A 150 -3.55 -8.10 21.78
C ARG A 150 -2.20 -8.01 22.50
N THR A 151 -1.11 -7.93 21.75
CA THR A 151 0.27 -7.85 22.29
C THR A 151 0.46 -6.63 23.20
N LEU A 152 -0.07 -5.47 22.80
CA LEU A 152 -0.07 -4.26 23.61
C LEU A 152 -0.91 -4.42 24.88
N GLN A 153 -2.06 -5.10 24.82
CA GLN A 153 -2.92 -5.39 25.99
C GLN A 153 -2.26 -6.37 26.97
N ASP A 154 -1.72 -7.49 26.47
CA ASP A 154 -1.02 -8.52 27.25
C ASP A 154 0.14 -7.90 28.04
N ARG A 155 0.86 -6.97 27.40
CA ARG A 155 1.98 -6.21 27.99
C ARG A 155 1.56 -4.96 28.77
N ARG A 156 0.25 -4.65 28.81
CA ARG A 156 -0.34 -3.48 29.48
C ARG A 156 0.26 -2.14 29.03
N VAL A 157 0.59 -2.04 27.75
CA VAL A 157 1.10 -0.83 27.10
C VAL A 157 -0.06 0.04 26.64
N THR A 158 -0.15 1.25 27.21
CA THR A 158 -1.06 2.30 26.76
C THR A 158 -0.26 3.38 26.04
N LEU A 159 -0.58 3.60 24.77
CA LEU A 159 0.01 4.64 23.92
C LEU A 159 -0.53 6.04 24.30
N ARG A 160 0.15 7.12 23.91
CA ARG A 160 -0.37 8.50 24.00
C ARG A 160 -1.59 8.66 23.10
N HIS A 161 -1.45 8.27 21.83
CA HIS A 161 -2.50 8.28 20.83
C HIS A 161 -3.49 7.14 21.07
N PRO A 162 -4.79 7.32 20.74
CA PRO A 162 -5.70 6.21 20.59
C PRO A 162 -5.27 5.32 19.41
N ILE A 163 -5.66 4.05 19.43
CA ILE A 163 -5.48 3.15 18.28
C ILE A 163 -6.82 2.78 17.68
N GLU A 164 -6.83 2.59 16.36
CA GLU A 164 -7.96 2.05 15.60
C GLU A 164 -7.45 0.89 14.73
N VAL A 165 -7.92 -0.32 15.00
CA VAL A 165 -7.75 -1.45 14.07
C VAL A 165 -8.88 -1.40 13.05
N ALA A 166 -8.55 -1.21 11.79
CA ALA A 166 -9.53 -1.09 10.71
C ALA A 166 -9.69 -2.40 9.92
N VAL A 167 -10.94 -2.73 9.59
CA VAL A 167 -11.30 -3.68 8.54
C VAL A 167 -12.13 -2.94 7.51
N TRP A 168 -11.50 -2.59 6.40
CA TRP A 168 -12.15 -1.85 5.32
C TRP A 168 -13.20 -2.71 4.61
N ALA A 169 -14.14 -2.06 3.93
CA ALA A 169 -15.26 -2.72 3.28
C ALA A 169 -15.11 -2.77 1.76
N ASN A 170 -15.06 -3.99 1.21
CA ASN A 170 -15.07 -4.26 -0.23
C ASN A 170 -13.88 -3.59 -0.95
N GLU A 171 -12.68 -3.90 -0.47
CA GLU A 171 -11.39 -3.47 -1.03
C GLU A 171 -11.25 -3.99 -2.46
N GLU A 172 -11.40 -5.31 -2.62
CA GLU A 172 -11.22 -6.06 -3.87
C GLU A 172 -12.27 -5.69 -4.92
N GLY A 173 -13.38 -5.09 -4.47
CA GLY A 173 -14.44 -4.55 -5.32
C GLY A 173 -14.22 -3.11 -5.81
N GLY A 174 -13.27 -2.35 -5.22
CA GLY A 174 -13.01 -0.96 -5.59
C GLY A 174 -12.72 0.01 -4.44
N LEU A 175 -12.12 -0.46 -3.34
CA LEU A 175 -11.73 0.35 -2.16
C LEU A 175 -12.90 1.10 -1.50
N PHE A 176 -14.14 0.60 -1.59
CA PHE A 176 -15.33 1.43 -1.31
C PHE A 176 -15.36 1.97 0.12
N GLY A 177 -15.02 1.16 1.11
CA GLY A 177 -15.02 1.53 2.52
C GLY A 177 -14.00 2.61 2.88
N SER A 178 -12.76 2.49 2.39
CA SER A 178 -11.69 3.47 2.62
C SER A 178 -11.87 4.74 1.77
N ARG A 179 -12.40 4.62 0.55
CA ARG A 179 -12.79 5.76 -0.30
C ARG A 179 -13.95 6.54 0.28
N ALA A 180 -14.93 5.89 0.91
CA ALA A 180 -16.03 6.58 1.58
C ALA A 180 -15.53 7.46 2.74
N VAL A 181 -14.70 6.92 3.65
CA VAL A 181 -14.18 7.70 4.79
C VAL A 181 -13.17 8.76 4.39
N SER A 182 -12.43 8.59 3.29
CA SER A 182 -11.50 9.61 2.76
C SER A 182 -12.18 10.68 1.88
N GLY A 183 -13.44 10.48 1.50
CA GLY A 183 -14.18 11.38 0.62
C GLY A 183 -13.78 11.27 -0.87
N GLN A 184 -13.36 10.07 -1.29
CA GLN A 184 -13.02 9.71 -2.68
C GLN A 184 -14.11 8.84 -3.35
N PHE A 185 -15.33 8.89 -2.82
CA PHE A 185 -16.48 8.06 -3.22
C PHE A 185 -17.55 8.94 -3.87
N GLU A 186 -18.00 8.59 -5.07
CA GLU A 186 -19.06 9.29 -5.79
C GLU A 186 -20.42 8.59 -5.57
N GLU A 187 -21.51 9.36 -5.35
CA GLU A 187 -22.82 8.75 -5.04
C GLU A 187 -23.36 7.85 -6.18
N THR A 188 -22.94 8.06 -7.43
CA THR A 188 -23.26 7.16 -8.56
C THR A 188 -22.73 5.74 -8.37
N GLU A 189 -21.66 5.55 -7.59
CA GLU A 189 -21.09 4.23 -7.28
C GLU A 189 -21.98 3.39 -6.36
N LEU A 190 -22.93 4.00 -5.63
CA LEU A 190 -23.89 3.26 -4.79
C LEU A 190 -24.77 2.30 -5.61
N ALA A 191 -24.98 2.57 -6.90
CA ALA A 191 -25.72 1.71 -7.82
C ALA A 191 -24.86 0.61 -8.48
N HIS A 192 -23.54 0.61 -8.27
CA HIS A 192 -22.64 -0.41 -8.83
C HIS A 192 -22.95 -1.78 -8.21
N VAL A 193 -23.06 -2.82 -9.05
CA VAL A 193 -23.29 -4.21 -8.60
C VAL A 193 -21.95 -4.88 -8.34
N THR A 194 -21.70 -5.20 -7.08
CA THR A 194 -20.48 -5.86 -6.59
C THR A 194 -20.44 -7.34 -6.97
N SER A 195 -19.27 -7.98 -6.83
CA SER A 195 -19.06 -9.41 -7.06
C SER A 195 -20.00 -10.32 -6.25
N SER A 196 -20.51 -9.87 -5.10
CA SER A 196 -21.51 -10.62 -4.30
C SER A 196 -22.95 -10.53 -4.84
N GLY A 197 -23.16 -9.85 -5.98
CA GLY A 197 -24.46 -9.64 -6.62
C GLY A 197 -25.31 -8.53 -5.97
N LYS A 198 -24.86 -7.92 -4.87
CA LYS A 198 -25.52 -6.76 -4.24
C LYS A 198 -25.04 -5.46 -4.87
N THR A 199 -25.89 -4.44 -4.91
CA THR A 199 -25.39 -3.08 -5.13
C THR A 199 -24.49 -2.65 -3.97
N VAL A 200 -23.59 -1.68 -4.17
CA VAL A 200 -22.80 -1.11 -3.06
C VAL A 200 -23.71 -0.54 -1.97
N ARG A 201 -24.84 0.09 -2.34
CA ARG A 201 -25.87 0.57 -1.38
C ARG A 201 -26.43 -0.55 -0.51
N ASP A 202 -26.88 -1.65 -1.14
CA ASP A 202 -27.43 -2.79 -0.42
C ASP A 202 -26.35 -3.50 0.39
N GLY A 203 -25.11 -3.52 -0.10
CA GLY A 203 -23.95 -4.09 0.56
C GLY A 203 -23.59 -3.40 1.87
N ILE A 204 -23.46 -2.06 1.84
CA ILE A 204 -23.22 -1.23 3.04
C ILE A 204 -24.31 -1.48 4.09
N SER A 205 -25.59 -1.40 3.69
CA SER A 205 -26.73 -1.70 4.58
C SER A 205 -26.69 -3.14 5.12
N PHE A 206 -26.28 -4.10 4.28
CA PHE A 206 -26.23 -5.51 4.66
C PHE A 206 -25.17 -5.79 5.72
N VAL A 207 -24.00 -5.14 5.69
CA VAL A 207 -22.96 -5.28 6.73
C VAL A 207 -23.17 -4.37 7.95
N GLY A 208 -24.15 -3.47 7.90
CA GLY A 208 -24.60 -2.66 9.04
C GLY A 208 -24.24 -1.18 9.00
N GLY A 209 -23.73 -0.67 7.87
CA GLY A 209 -23.60 0.76 7.62
C GLY A 209 -24.91 1.42 7.17
N ASP A 210 -24.86 2.71 6.87
CA ASP A 210 -26.03 3.50 6.43
C ASP A 210 -25.66 4.34 5.18
N PRO A 211 -26.00 3.86 3.97
CA PRO A 211 -25.67 4.56 2.74
C PRO A 211 -26.55 5.80 2.48
N ALA A 212 -27.57 6.08 3.30
CA ALA A 212 -28.29 7.35 3.26
C ALA A 212 -27.55 8.46 4.04
N ARG A 213 -26.61 8.07 4.90
CA ARG A 213 -25.80 8.96 5.75
C ARG A 213 -24.30 8.86 5.43
N LEU A 214 -23.94 8.32 4.26
CA LEU A 214 -22.54 8.02 3.89
C LEU A 214 -21.62 9.25 3.96
N GLY A 215 -22.14 10.45 3.65
CA GLY A 215 -21.38 11.70 3.76
C GLY A 215 -20.91 12.03 5.19
N GLU A 216 -21.58 11.49 6.22
CA GLU A 216 -21.17 11.61 7.63
C GLU A 216 -20.08 10.60 8.03
N ALA A 217 -19.78 9.60 7.19
CA ALA A 217 -18.64 8.69 7.39
C ALA A 217 -17.30 9.37 7.09
N ARG A 218 -17.33 10.49 6.35
CA ARG A 218 -16.14 11.20 5.89
C ARG A 218 -15.35 11.77 7.06
N ARG A 219 -14.04 11.54 7.03
CA ARG A 219 -13.06 12.06 7.97
C ARG A 219 -12.31 13.26 7.38
N ASP A 220 -11.88 14.18 8.23
CA ASP A 220 -11.06 15.33 7.84
C ASP A 220 -9.59 14.97 7.63
N ARG A 221 -8.89 15.75 6.80
CA ARG A 221 -7.43 15.68 6.67
C ARG A 221 -6.77 16.05 8.01
N GLY A 222 -5.85 15.22 8.49
CA GLY A 222 -5.23 15.35 9.81
C GLY A 222 -5.97 14.61 10.93
N SER A 223 -7.10 13.96 10.64
CA SER A 223 -7.84 13.14 11.63
C SER A 223 -7.23 11.76 11.89
N VAL A 224 -6.08 11.46 11.28
CA VAL A 224 -5.27 10.25 11.44
C VAL A 224 -3.83 10.68 11.72
N ALA A 225 -3.25 10.21 12.83
CA ALA A 225 -1.86 10.53 13.20
C ALA A 225 -0.85 9.81 12.30
N ALA A 226 -1.14 8.54 12.02
CA ALA A 226 -0.45 7.69 11.07
C ALA A 226 -1.39 6.56 10.64
N TYR A 227 -1.27 6.12 9.38
CA TYR A 227 -1.85 4.89 8.87
C TYR A 227 -0.74 3.90 8.52
N LEU A 228 -0.84 2.68 9.04
CA LEU A 228 0.12 1.60 8.78
C LEU A 228 -0.61 0.34 8.30
N GLU A 229 -0.25 -0.15 7.12
CA GLU A 229 -0.82 -1.36 6.53
C GLU A 229 0.27 -2.41 6.30
N LEU A 230 0.11 -3.58 6.92
CA LEU A 230 0.91 -4.75 6.60
C LEU A 230 0.20 -5.53 5.50
N HIS A 231 0.90 -5.91 4.46
CA HIS A 231 0.34 -6.68 3.35
C HIS A 231 1.33 -7.71 2.81
N ILE A 232 0.83 -8.69 2.06
CA ILE A 232 1.68 -9.52 1.22
C ILE A 232 2.15 -8.72 -0.01
N GLU A 233 3.32 -9.03 -0.57
CA GLU A 233 3.84 -8.32 -1.76
C GLU A 233 2.93 -8.45 -2.98
N GLN A 234 2.24 -9.60 -3.11
CA GLN A 234 1.51 -10.06 -4.30
C GLN A 234 2.42 -10.32 -5.53
N GLY A 235 3.59 -9.69 -5.59
CA GLY A 235 4.73 -10.03 -6.46
C GLY A 235 5.73 -10.99 -5.81
N GLY A 236 6.77 -11.38 -6.55
CA GLY A 236 7.80 -12.33 -6.12
C GLY A 236 9.19 -11.74 -5.90
N ILE A 237 9.33 -10.42 -5.74
CA ILE A 237 10.64 -9.75 -5.66
C ILE A 237 11.32 -10.04 -4.32
N LEU A 238 10.59 -9.93 -3.21
CA LEU A 238 11.09 -10.19 -1.87
C LEU A 238 11.48 -11.66 -1.69
N GLU A 239 10.70 -12.60 -2.24
CA GLU A 239 11.06 -14.03 -2.26
C GLU A 239 12.33 -14.27 -3.10
N ALA A 240 12.38 -13.78 -4.34
CA ALA A 240 13.50 -14.03 -5.26
C ALA A 240 14.82 -13.41 -4.76
N GLU A 241 14.76 -12.25 -4.12
CA GLU A 241 15.91 -11.59 -3.49
C GLU A 241 16.19 -12.07 -2.06
N ARG A 242 15.29 -12.87 -1.46
CA ARG A 242 15.31 -13.35 -0.06
C ARG A 242 15.29 -12.24 0.99
N VAL A 243 14.62 -11.13 0.71
CA VAL A 243 14.47 -10.01 1.65
C VAL A 243 13.15 -10.17 2.42
N PRO A 244 13.16 -10.23 3.78
CA PRO A 244 11.97 -10.53 4.55
C PRO A 244 10.95 -9.38 4.64
N ILE A 245 11.37 -8.13 4.41
CA ILE A 245 10.53 -6.93 4.56
C ILE A 245 10.68 -5.99 3.36
N GLY A 246 9.56 -5.68 2.72
CA GLY A 246 9.44 -4.53 1.81
C GLY A 246 9.01 -3.28 2.57
N ILE A 247 9.73 -2.18 2.39
CA ILE A 247 9.30 -0.84 2.79
C ILE A 247 8.63 -0.22 1.58
N VAL A 248 7.29 -0.10 1.63
CA VAL A 248 6.56 0.46 0.49
C VAL A 248 6.83 1.97 0.41
N GLU A 249 7.29 2.43 -0.75
CA GLU A 249 7.53 3.85 -0.99
C GLU A 249 6.33 4.61 -1.55
N GLY A 250 5.34 3.86 -2.02
CA GLY A 250 4.03 4.33 -2.44
C GLY A 250 3.27 3.29 -3.24
N ILE A 251 1.99 3.58 -3.49
CA ILE A 251 1.15 2.87 -4.45
C ILE A 251 1.20 3.62 -5.79
N VAL A 252 1.45 2.89 -6.87
CA VAL A 252 1.48 3.47 -8.22
C VAL A 252 0.13 4.07 -8.61
N GLY A 253 0.17 5.20 -9.32
CA GLY A 253 -0.98 5.67 -10.07
C GLY A 253 -1.23 4.74 -11.26
N ILE A 254 -2.48 4.68 -11.70
CA ILE A 254 -2.91 3.85 -12.83
C ILE A 254 -3.70 4.74 -13.78
N ARG A 255 -3.40 4.65 -15.07
CA ARG A 255 -4.29 5.18 -16.13
C ARG A 255 -4.58 4.11 -17.16
N GLN A 256 -5.84 4.04 -17.56
CA GLN A 256 -6.34 3.08 -18.55
C GLN A 256 -7.06 3.80 -19.68
N TRP A 257 -6.81 3.36 -20.92
CA TRP A 257 -7.48 3.83 -22.12
C TRP A 257 -7.99 2.65 -22.96
N ASP A 258 -9.12 2.85 -23.61
CA ASP A 258 -9.44 2.11 -24.84
C ASP A 258 -8.77 2.79 -26.03
N VAL A 259 -8.05 2.00 -26.81
CA VAL A 259 -7.36 2.41 -28.04
C VAL A 259 -8.06 1.74 -29.22
N THR A 260 -8.79 2.54 -30.01
CA THR A 260 -9.47 2.10 -31.22
C THR A 260 -8.58 2.37 -32.42
N VAL A 261 -8.13 1.29 -33.06
CA VAL A 261 -7.40 1.31 -34.34
C VAL A 261 -8.42 1.13 -35.46
N THR A 262 -8.47 2.07 -36.41
CA THR A 262 -9.40 2.04 -37.55
C THR A 262 -8.64 1.93 -38.85
N GLY A 263 -9.04 0.96 -39.68
CA GLY A 263 -8.55 0.74 -41.03
C GLY A 263 -9.72 0.46 -41.97
N LEU A 264 -9.54 -0.46 -42.92
CA LEU A 264 -10.56 -0.80 -43.90
C LEU A 264 -10.74 -2.32 -44.06
N ALA A 265 -11.95 -2.80 -43.73
CA ALA A 265 -12.30 -4.20 -43.90
C ALA A 265 -12.41 -4.55 -45.39
N ASN A 266 -11.69 -5.57 -45.84
CA ASN A 266 -11.71 -6.02 -47.24
C ASN A 266 -11.35 -7.50 -47.38
N HIS A 267 -11.61 -8.11 -48.54
CA HIS A 267 -11.40 -9.55 -48.75
C HIS A 267 -9.91 -9.90 -48.82
N ALA A 268 -9.47 -10.83 -47.96
CA ALA A 268 -8.05 -11.14 -47.76
C ALA A 268 -7.36 -11.83 -48.94
N GLY A 269 -8.12 -12.46 -49.85
CA GLY A 269 -7.56 -13.09 -51.05
C GLY A 269 -7.42 -12.16 -52.26
N THR A 270 -8.19 -11.08 -52.33
CA THR A 270 -8.25 -10.19 -53.52
C THR A 270 -7.74 -8.78 -53.27
N THR A 271 -7.49 -8.39 -52.01
CA THR A 271 -6.88 -7.09 -51.68
C THR A 271 -5.36 -7.21 -51.73
N PRO A 272 -4.66 -6.54 -52.68
CA PRO A 272 -3.20 -6.54 -52.75
C PRO A 272 -2.58 -5.99 -51.46
N MET A 273 -1.38 -6.46 -51.09
CA MET A 273 -0.76 -6.11 -49.80
C MET A 273 -0.47 -4.60 -49.66
N ASP A 274 -0.12 -3.94 -50.76
CA ASP A 274 0.16 -2.50 -50.83
C ASP A 274 -1.11 -1.61 -50.82
N LYS A 275 -2.30 -2.22 -50.76
CA LYS A 275 -3.61 -1.54 -50.74
C LYS A 275 -4.40 -1.79 -49.44
N ARG A 276 -3.80 -2.44 -48.44
CA ARG A 276 -4.46 -2.75 -47.17
C ARG A 276 -4.30 -1.62 -46.17
N GLN A 277 -5.38 -1.37 -45.42
CA GLN A 277 -5.38 -0.60 -44.18
C GLN A 277 -5.72 -1.58 -43.06
N ASP A 278 -4.75 -2.44 -42.71
CA ASP A 278 -4.97 -3.58 -41.81
C ASP A 278 -4.86 -3.13 -40.35
N ALA A 279 -6.02 -3.00 -39.69
CA ALA A 279 -6.10 -2.53 -38.31
C ALA A 279 -5.44 -3.50 -37.31
N LEU A 280 -5.37 -4.80 -37.62
CA LEU A 280 -4.72 -5.78 -36.75
C LEU A 280 -3.21 -5.74 -36.87
N LEU A 281 -2.68 -5.53 -38.08
CA LEU A 281 -1.24 -5.28 -38.26
C LEU A 281 -0.79 -4.01 -37.53
N ALA A 282 -1.58 -2.94 -37.61
CA ALA A 282 -1.33 -1.69 -36.88
C ALA A 282 -1.40 -1.89 -35.35
N ALA A 283 -2.43 -2.60 -34.85
CA ALA A 283 -2.54 -2.93 -33.44
C ALA A 283 -1.41 -3.84 -32.92
N ALA A 284 -0.93 -4.80 -33.72
CA ALA A 284 0.21 -5.66 -33.35
C ALA A 284 1.51 -4.85 -33.23
N ARG A 285 1.76 -3.90 -34.15
CA ARG A 285 2.88 -2.95 -34.05
C ARG A 285 2.76 -2.03 -32.84
N PHE A 286 1.53 -1.62 -32.48
CA PHE A 286 1.27 -0.82 -31.29
C PHE A 286 1.62 -1.59 -29.99
N VAL A 287 1.26 -2.88 -29.88
CA VAL A 287 1.63 -3.73 -28.73
C VAL A 287 3.14 -3.81 -28.53
N ASP A 288 3.90 -4.10 -29.59
CA ASP A 288 5.37 -4.16 -29.56
C ASP A 288 5.98 -2.78 -29.18
N MET A 289 5.47 -1.71 -29.80
CA MET A 289 5.90 -0.34 -29.52
C MET A 289 5.69 0.05 -28.05
N VAL A 290 4.51 -0.25 -27.46
CA VAL A 290 4.25 0.05 -26.04
C VAL A 290 5.26 -0.66 -25.14
N ASN A 291 5.55 -1.95 -25.40
CA ASN A 291 6.57 -2.68 -24.64
C ASN A 291 7.96 -2.04 -24.77
N ARG A 292 8.37 -1.67 -25.99
CA ARG A 292 9.67 -1.02 -26.26
C ARG A 292 9.77 0.35 -25.59
N VAL A 293 8.78 1.22 -25.72
CA VAL A 293 8.79 2.59 -25.16
C VAL A 293 8.91 2.54 -23.64
N VAL A 294 8.10 1.69 -22.98
CA VAL A 294 8.11 1.55 -21.52
C VAL A 294 9.43 0.96 -21.03
N ARG A 295 9.99 -0.06 -21.71
CA ARG A 295 11.27 -0.68 -21.33
C ARG A 295 12.52 0.13 -21.67
N ALA A 296 12.40 1.17 -22.52
CA ALA A 296 13.53 2.03 -22.87
C ALA A 296 13.95 2.95 -21.70
N THR A 297 13.07 3.20 -20.74
CA THR A 297 13.38 3.93 -19.51
C THR A 297 13.84 2.97 -18.41
N PRO A 298 14.96 3.24 -17.71
CA PRO A 298 15.30 2.51 -16.48
C PRO A 298 14.34 2.91 -15.35
N GLY A 299 13.73 1.92 -14.67
CA GLY A 299 12.81 2.18 -13.57
C GLY A 299 11.88 1.01 -13.28
N ARG A 300 10.74 1.30 -12.64
CA ARG A 300 9.69 0.33 -12.26
C ARG A 300 8.32 0.63 -12.86
N GLN A 301 8.27 1.54 -13.83
CA GLN A 301 7.08 1.81 -14.63
C GLN A 301 6.57 0.54 -15.32
N VAL A 302 5.26 0.43 -15.48
CA VAL A 302 4.60 -0.69 -16.16
C VAL A 302 3.71 -0.15 -17.26
N GLY A 303 3.67 -0.85 -18.40
CA GLY A 303 2.74 -0.56 -19.47
C GLY A 303 2.31 -1.82 -20.20
N THR A 304 1.00 -1.98 -20.36
CA THR A 304 0.37 -3.25 -20.70
C THR A 304 -0.74 -3.06 -21.71
N VAL A 305 -0.74 -3.87 -22.78
CA VAL A 305 -1.89 -4.07 -23.67
C VAL A 305 -2.47 -5.45 -23.38
N GLY A 306 -3.41 -5.50 -22.43
CA GLY A 306 -3.94 -6.75 -21.88
C GLY A 306 -5.17 -7.32 -22.60
N ARG A 307 -5.85 -6.50 -23.41
CA ARG A 307 -7.10 -6.87 -24.11
C ARG A 307 -7.02 -6.43 -25.57
N MET A 308 -7.53 -7.26 -26.48
CA MET A 308 -7.69 -6.92 -27.90
C MET A 308 -8.95 -7.58 -28.47
N GLN A 309 -9.77 -6.81 -29.18
CA GLN A 309 -10.97 -7.27 -29.88
C GLN A 309 -10.89 -6.86 -31.35
N VAL A 310 -10.99 -7.84 -32.25
CA VAL A 310 -10.75 -7.67 -33.69
C VAL A 310 -12.06 -7.80 -34.48
N SER A 311 -12.35 -6.83 -35.34
CA SER A 311 -13.58 -6.75 -36.13
C SER A 311 -13.29 -6.76 -37.64
N PRO A 312 -13.97 -7.61 -38.44
CA PRO A 312 -15.05 -8.54 -38.06
C PRO A 312 -14.58 -9.89 -37.52
N GLY A 313 -13.26 -10.12 -37.36
CA GLY A 313 -12.70 -11.37 -36.81
C GLY A 313 -12.73 -12.59 -37.75
N ALA A 314 -13.21 -12.45 -38.99
CA ALA A 314 -13.25 -13.53 -39.97
C ALA A 314 -11.88 -13.79 -40.61
N ARG A 315 -11.45 -15.06 -40.68
CA ARG A 315 -10.11 -15.48 -41.15
C ARG A 315 -9.72 -15.04 -42.57
N ASN A 316 -10.70 -14.69 -43.40
CA ASN A 316 -10.56 -14.33 -44.81
C ASN A 316 -10.89 -12.85 -45.08
N VAL A 317 -10.93 -12.01 -44.03
CA VAL A 317 -11.18 -10.57 -44.10
C VAL A 317 -10.02 -9.83 -43.44
N VAL A 318 -9.45 -8.85 -44.15
CA VAL A 318 -8.52 -7.87 -43.60
C VAL A 318 -9.27 -7.11 -42.48
N PRO A 319 -8.78 -7.08 -41.23
CA PRO A 319 -9.50 -6.40 -40.16
C PRO A 319 -9.62 -4.89 -40.38
N GLY A 320 -10.85 -4.39 -40.30
CA GLY A 320 -11.15 -2.97 -40.48
C GLY A 320 -11.17 -2.17 -39.17
N SER A 321 -11.26 -2.84 -38.03
CA SER A 321 -11.16 -2.19 -36.72
C SER A 321 -10.64 -3.14 -35.65
N VAL A 322 -9.85 -2.60 -34.72
CA VAL A 322 -9.42 -3.28 -33.50
C VAL A 322 -9.62 -2.34 -32.32
N VAL A 323 -10.21 -2.82 -31.23
CA VAL A 323 -10.21 -2.12 -29.94
C VAL A 323 -9.30 -2.88 -28.99
N CYS A 324 -8.25 -2.21 -28.50
CA CYS A 324 -7.32 -2.77 -27.52
C CYS A 324 -7.23 -1.87 -26.28
N SER A 325 -6.76 -2.42 -25.15
CA SER A 325 -6.50 -1.62 -23.97
C SER A 325 -5.08 -1.05 -23.98
N LEU A 326 -4.89 0.12 -23.38
CA LEU A 326 -3.60 0.60 -22.91
C LEU A 326 -3.72 0.86 -21.42
N GLU A 327 -2.85 0.27 -20.61
CA GLU A 327 -2.69 0.62 -19.21
C GLU A 327 -1.26 1.08 -18.97
N LEU A 328 -1.08 2.12 -18.15
CA LEU A 328 0.21 2.62 -17.69
C LEU A 328 0.19 2.81 -16.16
N ARG A 329 1.26 2.41 -15.48
CA ARG A 329 1.44 2.58 -14.02
C ARG A 329 2.81 3.17 -13.69
N ASP A 330 2.84 4.13 -12.77
CA ASP A 330 4.06 4.75 -12.22
C ASP A 330 3.75 5.43 -10.85
N LEU A 331 4.76 5.65 -10.02
CA LEU A 331 4.65 6.52 -8.84
C LEU A 331 4.63 8.02 -9.23
N ASP A 332 5.27 8.40 -10.34
CA ASP A 332 5.18 9.75 -10.89
C ASP A 332 4.00 9.86 -11.86
N ALA A 333 2.92 10.53 -11.44
CA ALA A 333 1.77 10.80 -12.31
C ALA A 333 2.13 11.54 -13.61
N ALA A 334 3.20 12.36 -13.59
CA ALA A 334 3.70 13.01 -14.80
C ALA A 334 4.50 12.05 -15.68
N ALA A 335 5.12 10.99 -15.14
CA ALA A 335 5.76 9.95 -15.94
C ALA A 335 4.73 9.18 -16.76
N ILE A 336 3.58 8.83 -16.16
CA ILE A 336 2.46 8.20 -16.86
C ILE A 336 2.05 9.02 -18.09
N LEU A 337 1.92 10.34 -17.94
CA LEU A 337 1.58 11.24 -19.05
C LEU A 337 2.70 11.34 -20.09
N ARG A 338 3.98 11.42 -19.68
CA ARG A 338 5.13 11.41 -20.61
C ARG A 338 5.17 10.11 -21.44
N PHE A 339 4.89 8.96 -20.84
CA PHE A 339 4.80 7.69 -21.56
C PHE A 339 3.60 7.65 -22.52
N TYR A 340 2.43 8.14 -22.08
CA TYR A 340 1.24 8.23 -22.94
C TYR A 340 1.48 9.11 -24.18
N ASP A 341 2.10 10.29 -24.01
CA ASP A 341 2.41 11.19 -25.12
C ASP A 341 3.46 10.59 -26.08
N ALA A 342 4.48 9.90 -25.55
CA ALA A 342 5.46 9.18 -26.37
C ALA A 342 4.82 8.03 -27.17
N ILE A 343 3.96 7.23 -26.52
CA ILE A 343 3.20 6.13 -27.13
C ILE A 343 2.29 6.67 -28.25
N ARG A 344 1.60 7.80 -28.03
CA ARG A 344 0.79 8.45 -29.06
C ARG A 344 1.62 8.92 -30.25
N GLY A 345 2.71 9.64 -29.99
CA GLY A 345 3.59 10.15 -31.05
C GLY A 345 4.27 9.05 -31.88
N GLU A 346 4.45 7.84 -31.34
CA GLU A 346 4.87 6.66 -32.10
C GLU A 346 3.70 5.93 -32.79
N ALA A 347 2.52 5.88 -32.18
CA ALA A 347 1.32 5.30 -32.78
C ALA A 347 0.86 6.05 -34.03
N ASP A 348 0.96 7.39 -34.04
CA ASP A 348 0.65 8.21 -35.23
C ASP A 348 1.52 7.77 -36.43
N ARG A 349 2.82 7.50 -36.21
CA ARG A 349 3.73 6.99 -37.25
C ARG A 349 3.38 5.57 -37.71
N ILE A 350 2.85 4.73 -36.81
CA ILE A 350 2.31 3.41 -37.20
C ILE A 350 1.09 3.60 -38.08
N GLY A 351 0.20 4.53 -37.73
CA GLY A 351 -0.97 4.92 -38.50
C GLY A 351 -0.62 5.35 -39.92
N ASP A 352 0.28 6.34 -40.07
CA ASP A 352 0.81 6.81 -41.35
C ASP A 352 1.38 5.66 -42.20
N ALA A 353 2.20 4.79 -41.59
CA ALA A 353 2.86 3.68 -42.28
C ALA A 353 1.93 2.49 -42.61
N THR A 354 0.68 2.48 -42.13
CA THR A 354 -0.31 1.43 -42.40
C THR A 354 -1.61 1.95 -43.02
N GLY A 355 -1.75 3.26 -43.19
CA GLY A 355 -3.00 3.90 -43.61
C GLY A 355 -4.14 3.71 -42.61
N THR A 356 -3.84 3.65 -41.31
CA THR A 356 -4.82 3.46 -40.23
C THR A 356 -4.81 4.65 -39.26
N THR A 357 -5.86 4.81 -38.45
CA THR A 357 -5.95 5.86 -37.42
C THR A 357 -6.09 5.27 -36.03
N PHE A 358 -5.58 5.99 -35.02
CA PHE A 358 -5.67 5.63 -33.61
C PHE A 358 -6.52 6.67 -32.86
N ALA A 359 -7.49 6.20 -32.07
CA ALA A 359 -8.31 7.04 -31.18
C ALA A 359 -8.24 6.50 -29.74
N TYR A 360 -8.16 7.40 -28.77
CA TYR A 360 -7.93 7.07 -27.35
C TYR A 360 -9.09 7.58 -26.50
N ARG A 361 -9.68 6.71 -25.68
CA ARG A 361 -10.70 7.05 -24.68
C ARG A 361 -10.18 6.67 -23.30
N GLU A 362 -9.89 7.67 -22.46
CA GLU A 362 -9.53 7.44 -21.05
C GLU A 362 -10.74 6.85 -20.32
N LEU A 363 -10.51 5.78 -19.56
CA LEU A 363 -11.53 5.01 -18.85
C LEU A 363 -11.44 5.21 -17.33
N HIS A 364 -10.22 5.21 -16.82
CA HIS A 364 -9.94 5.18 -15.40
C HIS A 364 -8.63 5.90 -15.12
N VAL A 365 -8.64 6.71 -14.06
CA VAL A 365 -7.49 7.42 -13.52
C VAL A 365 -7.48 7.21 -12.03
N ASN A 366 -6.39 6.65 -11.53
CA ASN A 366 -6.10 6.52 -10.11
C ASN A 366 -4.79 7.27 -9.82
N ALA A 367 -4.78 8.10 -8.78
CA ALA A 367 -3.63 8.91 -8.42
C ALA A 367 -2.59 8.06 -7.65
N PRO A 368 -1.28 8.28 -7.86
CA PRO A 368 -0.28 7.69 -6.98
C PRO A 368 -0.47 8.15 -5.54
N ALA A 369 -0.29 7.23 -4.59
CA ALA A 369 -0.25 7.54 -3.16
C ALA A 369 1.17 7.27 -2.63
N PRO A 370 2.07 8.25 -2.62
CA PRO A 370 3.40 8.09 -2.04
C PRO A 370 3.29 7.87 -0.53
N SER A 371 4.08 6.94 0.00
CA SER A 371 4.21 6.73 1.43
C SER A 371 5.02 7.86 2.05
N ASP A 372 4.60 8.29 3.24
CA ASP A 372 5.23 9.37 3.98
C ASP A 372 6.69 9.01 4.34
N PRO A 373 7.68 9.91 4.11
CA PRO A 373 9.09 9.63 4.39
C PRO A 373 9.40 9.30 5.85
N HIS A 374 8.67 9.88 6.81
CA HIS A 374 8.81 9.59 8.23
C HIS A 374 8.26 8.19 8.54
N MET A 375 7.10 7.83 7.98
CA MET A 375 6.54 6.47 8.15
C MET A 375 7.48 5.40 7.57
N ARG A 376 8.08 5.66 6.41
CA ARG A 376 9.12 4.80 5.82
C ARG A 376 10.34 4.64 6.74
N SER A 377 10.79 5.72 7.40
CA SER A 377 11.88 5.64 8.38
C SER A 377 11.50 4.81 9.60
N ILE A 378 10.31 5.04 10.16
CA ILE A 378 9.78 4.28 11.30
C ILE A 378 9.73 2.77 10.99
N ILE A 379 9.25 2.38 9.81
CA ILE A 379 9.22 0.99 9.36
C ILE A 379 10.66 0.45 9.21
N ALA A 380 11.57 1.21 8.61
CA ALA A 380 12.97 0.82 8.44
C ALA A 380 13.71 0.62 9.78
N ASP A 381 13.46 1.49 10.75
CA ASP A 381 14.07 1.43 12.08
C ASP A 381 13.47 0.28 12.91
N ALA A 382 12.15 0.03 12.79
CA ALA A 382 11.50 -1.13 13.40
C ALA A 382 12.05 -2.46 12.84
N ALA A 383 12.21 -2.58 11.52
CA ALA A 383 12.83 -3.76 10.90
C ALA A 383 14.31 -3.93 11.30
N ARG A 384 15.07 -2.83 11.35
CA ARG A 384 16.48 -2.87 11.81
C ARG A 384 16.61 -3.31 13.28
N ALA A 385 15.69 -2.90 14.15
CA ALA A 385 15.65 -3.34 15.55
C ALA A 385 15.34 -4.85 15.72
N LEU A 386 14.77 -5.48 14.69
CA LEU A 386 14.55 -6.93 14.61
C LEU A 386 15.70 -7.68 13.92
N GLY A 387 16.69 -6.98 13.36
CA GLY A 387 17.77 -7.57 12.56
C GLY A 387 17.31 -8.05 11.18
N LEU A 388 16.20 -7.52 10.66
CA LEU A 388 15.64 -7.90 9.36
C LEU A 388 16.21 -7.03 8.23
N GLU A 389 16.55 -7.66 7.12
CA GLU A 389 16.90 -6.94 5.88
C GLU A 389 15.64 -6.31 5.25
N THR A 390 15.81 -5.19 4.58
CA THR A 390 14.70 -4.40 4.02
C THR A 390 14.96 -3.95 2.59
N LYS A 391 13.93 -3.97 1.73
CA LYS A 391 13.98 -3.43 0.38
C LYS A 391 12.94 -2.31 0.20
N VAL A 392 13.35 -1.17 -0.36
CA VAL A 392 12.41 -0.11 -0.75
C VAL A 392 11.77 -0.46 -2.10
N MET A 393 10.44 -0.34 -2.21
CA MET A 393 9.70 -0.71 -3.42
C MET A 393 8.32 -0.03 -3.54
N PRO A 394 7.79 0.24 -4.75
CA PRO A 394 6.36 0.50 -4.94
C PRO A 394 5.51 -0.75 -4.69
N SER A 395 4.25 -0.54 -4.27
CA SER A 395 3.17 -1.47 -4.60
C SER A 395 2.75 -1.27 -6.05
N GLY A 396 2.60 -2.38 -6.79
CA GLY A 396 2.00 -2.39 -8.12
C GLY A 396 0.47 -2.48 -8.13
N ALA A 397 -0.13 -2.86 -7.00
CA ALA A 397 -1.57 -3.01 -6.79
C ALA A 397 -2.17 -1.84 -5.98
N GLY A 398 -3.48 -1.65 -6.10
CA GLY A 398 -4.24 -0.80 -5.17
C GLY A 398 -4.32 -1.45 -3.80
N HIS A 399 -4.49 -0.62 -2.77
CA HIS A 399 -4.77 -1.00 -1.38
C HIS A 399 -5.53 0.14 -0.72
N ASP A 400 -6.23 -0.10 0.39
CA ASP A 400 -6.94 0.94 1.15
C ASP A 400 -6.03 2.10 1.60
N ALA A 401 -4.74 1.82 1.85
CA ALA A 401 -3.69 2.83 2.05
C ALA A 401 -3.71 4.00 1.04
N GLN A 402 -4.11 3.76 -0.21
CA GLN A 402 -4.19 4.79 -1.25
C GLN A 402 -5.23 5.86 -0.94
N ALA A 403 -6.37 5.45 -0.38
CA ALA A 403 -7.44 6.32 0.04
C ALA A 403 -7.12 7.00 1.38
N ILE A 404 -6.62 6.23 2.35
CA ILE A 404 -6.30 6.73 3.69
C ILE A 404 -5.11 7.70 3.72
N ALA A 405 -4.21 7.66 2.73
CA ALA A 405 -3.14 8.66 2.55
C ALA A 405 -3.64 10.11 2.38
N GLN A 406 -4.93 10.34 2.13
CA GLN A 406 -5.52 11.69 2.16
C GLN A 406 -5.84 12.20 3.58
N LEU A 407 -5.94 11.30 4.56
CA LEU A 407 -6.35 11.60 5.93
C LEU A 407 -5.17 11.83 6.89
N GLY A 408 -3.99 11.28 6.59
CA GLY A 408 -2.78 11.44 7.40
C GLY A 408 -1.55 10.77 6.78
N PRO A 409 -0.38 10.83 7.46
CA PRO A 409 0.83 10.12 7.06
C PRO A 409 0.56 8.62 6.88
N MET A 410 0.99 8.04 5.74
CA MET A 410 0.77 6.63 5.41
C MET A 410 2.10 5.90 5.20
N GLY A 411 2.21 4.68 5.69
CA GLY A 411 3.25 3.73 5.30
C GLY A 411 2.69 2.32 5.13
N MET A 412 3.30 1.51 4.26
CA MET A 412 2.99 0.09 4.20
C MET A 412 4.24 -0.79 4.34
N ILE A 413 4.00 -2.00 4.84
CA ILE A 413 4.98 -3.05 5.08
C ILE A 413 4.60 -4.21 4.17
N PHE A 414 5.52 -4.69 3.34
CA PHE A 414 5.32 -5.90 2.55
C PHE A 414 6.09 -7.08 3.14
N ILE A 415 5.52 -8.28 2.99
CA ILE A 415 6.20 -9.57 3.24
C ILE A 415 6.21 -10.42 1.95
N PRO A 416 7.17 -11.35 1.79
CA PRO A 416 7.23 -12.26 0.64
C PRO A 416 5.91 -13.00 0.34
N SER A 417 5.55 -13.06 -0.95
CA SER A 417 4.55 -13.99 -1.50
C SER A 417 5.27 -15.12 -2.24
N VAL A 418 4.98 -16.38 -1.89
CA VAL A 418 5.66 -17.55 -2.46
C VAL A 418 5.31 -17.71 -3.94
N GLY A 419 6.35 -17.78 -4.79
CA GLY A 419 6.25 -17.76 -6.24
C GLY A 419 5.69 -16.46 -6.84
N GLY A 420 5.50 -15.40 -6.04
CA GLY A 420 4.77 -14.20 -6.46
C GLY A 420 3.32 -14.47 -6.88
N ILE A 421 2.65 -15.39 -6.20
CA ILE A 421 1.25 -15.77 -6.47
C ILE A 421 0.33 -15.05 -5.48
N SER A 422 -0.62 -14.27 -6.02
CA SER A 422 -1.77 -13.70 -5.30
C SER A 422 -3.06 -13.93 -6.10
N HIS A 423 -4.21 -13.56 -5.53
CA HIS A 423 -5.52 -13.66 -6.20
C HIS A 423 -5.81 -15.10 -6.69
N SER A 424 -5.36 -16.09 -5.92
CA SER A 424 -5.35 -17.49 -6.30
C SER A 424 -5.43 -18.43 -5.10
N PRO A 425 -6.04 -19.63 -5.20
CA PRO A 425 -6.05 -20.61 -4.11
C PRO A 425 -4.67 -21.13 -3.69
N LYS A 426 -3.63 -20.80 -4.47
CA LYS A 426 -2.22 -21.19 -4.25
C LYS A 426 -1.38 -20.10 -3.59
N GLU A 427 -1.94 -18.91 -3.36
CA GLU A 427 -1.31 -17.82 -2.63
C GLU A 427 -0.86 -18.28 -1.24
N PHE A 428 0.38 -17.95 -0.88
CA PHE A 428 0.99 -18.40 0.36
C PHE A 428 2.13 -17.48 0.79
N SER A 429 2.21 -17.19 2.08
CA SER A 429 3.38 -16.58 2.73
C SER A 429 3.78 -17.45 3.92
N HIS A 430 5.08 -17.60 4.19
CA HIS A 430 5.51 -18.44 5.31
C HIS A 430 5.09 -17.83 6.66
N PRO A 431 4.71 -18.65 7.66
CA PRO A 431 4.37 -18.15 9.00
C PRO A 431 5.47 -17.30 9.65
N THR A 432 6.74 -17.55 9.30
CA THR A 432 7.89 -16.73 9.73
C THR A 432 7.85 -15.32 9.14
N ASP A 433 7.44 -15.18 7.89
CA ASP A 433 7.40 -13.88 7.19
C ASP A 433 6.21 -13.07 7.69
N ILE A 434 5.06 -13.72 7.91
CA ILE A 434 3.88 -13.14 8.56
C ILE A 434 4.24 -12.64 9.97
N ALA A 435 4.97 -13.44 10.76
CA ALA A 435 5.44 -13.03 12.08
C ALA A 435 6.46 -11.89 12.01
N ASN A 436 7.36 -11.87 11.03
CA ASN A 436 8.31 -10.78 10.82
C ASN A 436 7.58 -9.47 10.51
N GLY A 437 6.67 -9.47 9.54
CA GLY A 437 5.84 -8.31 9.18
C GLY A 437 5.01 -7.79 10.35
N ALA A 438 4.38 -8.68 11.12
CA ALA A 438 3.60 -8.30 12.30
C ALA A 438 4.47 -7.72 13.43
N ASN A 439 5.71 -8.19 13.61
CA ASN A 439 6.66 -7.58 14.54
C ASN A 439 7.14 -6.19 14.06
N VAL A 440 7.34 -5.99 12.75
CA VAL A 440 7.64 -4.65 12.20
C VAL A 440 6.45 -3.71 12.40
N LEU A 441 5.22 -4.18 12.17
CA LEU A 441 3.99 -3.41 12.42
C LEU A 441 3.87 -3.01 13.90
N LEU A 442 4.14 -3.93 14.83
CA LEU A 442 4.18 -3.63 16.28
C LEU A 442 5.17 -2.51 16.61
N GLY A 443 6.41 -2.62 16.13
CA GLY A 443 7.46 -1.62 16.36
C GLY A 443 7.15 -0.28 15.71
N ALA A 444 6.54 -0.30 14.52
CA ALA A 444 6.12 0.90 13.80
C ALA A 444 4.97 1.62 14.50
N VAL A 445 3.93 0.91 14.96
CA VAL A 445 2.81 1.46 15.74
C VAL A 445 3.30 2.06 17.07
N MET A 446 4.21 1.38 17.78
CA MET A 446 4.79 1.91 19.02
C MET A 446 5.65 3.16 18.78
N SER A 447 6.36 3.24 17.65
CA SER A 447 7.21 4.38 17.29
C SER A 447 6.40 5.57 16.76
N ALA A 448 5.31 5.31 16.04
CA ALA A 448 4.34 6.33 15.59
C ALA A 448 3.61 7.00 16.78
N ASP A 449 3.63 6.41 17.97
CA ASP A 449 3.13 7.06 19.19
C ASP A 449 3.96 8.28 19.63
N ALA A 450 5.11 8.55 19.01
CA ALA A 450 5.97 9.70 19.31
C ALA A 450 5.72 10.95 18.43
N ILE A 451 4.76 10.89 17.49
CA ILE A 451 4.40 11.96 16.53
C ILE A 451 3.82 13.21 17.24
#